data_AF-A0A2D8MFA5-F1
#
_entry.id   AF-A0A2D8MFA5-F1
#
_cell.length_a   1.000
_cell.length_b   1.000
_cell.length_c   1.000
_cell.angle_alpha   90.00
_cell.angle_beta   90.00
_cell.angle_gamma   90.00
#
_symmetry.space_group_name_H-M   'P 1'
#
loop_
_entity.id
_entity.type
_entity.pdbx_description
1 polymer ?
#
loop_
_entity_poly.entity_id
_entity_poly.type
_entity_poly.pdbx_seq_one_letter_code
_entity_poly.pdbx_strand_id
1 'polypeptide(L)' 'AGRLKQINEQDEQIFHAVKQVVMASHQGWSQALVVESARSGLGHAVRPGQIELLDAIRGR' A
#
# COMPACT_ATOMS: atom_id res chain seq x y z
N ALA A 1 -2.54 -27.27 1.28
CA ALA A 1 -1.54 -26.18 1.26
C ALA A 1 -1.99 -24.88 0.54
N GLY A 2 -3.10 -24.85 -0.22
CA GLY A 2 -3.46 -23.69 -1.05
C GLY A 2 -3.72 -22.38 -0.30
N ARG A 3 -4.39 -22.43 0.86
CA ARG A 3 -4.72 -21.22 1.65
C ARG A 3 -3.49 -20.50 2.21
N LEU A 4 -2.48 -21.25 2.66
CA LEU A 4 -1.22 -20.69 3.13
C LEU A 4 -0.47 -19.95 2.01
N LYS A 5 -0.46 -20.53 0.81
CA LYS A 5 0.16 -19.90 -0.36
C LYS A 5 -0.52 -18.57 -0.70
N GLN A 6 -1.85 -18.54 -0.69
CA GLN A 6 -2.62 -17.32 -0.93
C GLN A 6 -2.34 -16.22 0.10
N ILE A 7 -2.25 -16.58 1.38
CA ILE A 7 -1.89 -15.62 2.45
C ILE A 7 -0.49 -15.06 2.19
N ASN A 8 0.48 -15.92 1.89
CA ASN A 8 1.85 -15.48 1.66
C ASN A 8 1.98 -14.56 0.43
N GLU A 9 1.28 -14.86 -0.66
CA GLU A 9 1.21 -14.01 -1.85
C GLU A 9 0.58 -12.64 -1.54
N GLN A 10 -0.45 -12.60 -0.69
CA GLN A 10 -1.10 -11.37 -0.27
C GLN A 10 -0.18 -10.53 0.63
N ASP A 11 0.51 -11.15 1.58
CA ASP A 11 1.45 -10.48 2.49
C ASP A 11 2.68 -9.94 1.73
N GLU A 12 3.15 -10.66 0.71
CA GLU A 12 4.24 -10.21 -0.17
C GLU A 12 3.87 -8.92 -0.93
N GLN A 13 2.62 -8.80 -1.40
CA GLN A 13 2.12 -7.57 -2.03
C GLN A 13 2.15 -6.39 -1.05
N ILE A 14 1.70 -6.61 0.20
CA ILE A 14 1.70 -5.58 1.25
C ILE A 14 3.13 -5.15 1.57
N PHE A 15 4.05 -6.11 1.72
CA PHE A 15 5.47 -5.84 1.97
C PHE A 15 6.08 -4.98 0.86
N HIS A 16 5.81 -5.30 -0.40
CA HIS A 16 6.30 -4.51 -1.53
C HIS A 16 5.69 -3.10 -1.58
N ALA A 17 4.41 -2.95 -1.27
CA ALA A 17 3.77 -1.63 -1.19
C ALA A 17 4.45 -0.75 -0.13
N VAL A 18 4.66 -1.27 1.09
CA VAL A 18 5.33 -0.54 2.18
C VAL A 18 6.77 -0.19 1.82
N LYS A 19 7.51 -1.11 1.19
CA LYS A 19 8.88 -0.86 0.72
C LYS A 19 8.91 0.32 -0.25
N GLN A 20 8.00 0.36 -1.23
CA GLN A 20 7.94 1.46 -2.20
C GLN A 20 7.61 2.79 -1.52
N VAL A 21 6.73 2.79 -0.51
CA VAL A 21 6.42 3.98 0.28
C VAL A 21 7.69 4.54 0.93
N VAL A 22 8.41 3.70 1.67
CA VAL A 22 9.64 4.12 2.37
C VAL A 22 10.68 4.66 1.38
N MET A 23 10.89 3.98 0.26
CA MET A 23 11.84 4.41 -0.77
C MET A 23 11.45 5.75 -1.40
N ALA A 24 10.20 5.90 -1.82
CA ALA A 24 9.74 7.12 -2.48
C ALA A 24 9.65 8.30 -1.52
N SER A 25 9.28 8.07 -0.26
CA SER A 25 9.38 9.06 0.82
C SER A 25 10.83 9.52 1.02
N HIS A 26 11.81 8.60 0.97
CA HIS A 26 13.22 8.96 1.06
C HIS A 26 13.70 9.80 -0.14
N GLN A 27 13.14 9.59 -1.33
CA GLN A 27 13.43 10.38 -2.52
C GLN A 27 12.74 11.76 -2.55
N GLY A 28 11.96 12.10 -1.52
CA GLY A 28 11.29 13.40 -1.41
C GLY A 28 10.05 13.55 -2.31
N TRP A 29 9.45 12.45 -2.76
CA TRP A 29 8.20 12.51 -3.52
C TRP A 29 7.03 12.94 -2.63
N SER A 30 5.98 13.52 -3.24
CA SER A 30 4.82 13.97 -2.48
C SER A 30 4.11 12.80 -1.81
N GLN A 31 3.80 12.93 -0.52
CA GLN A 31 3.20 11.84 0.26
C GLN A 31 1.90 11.30 -0.38
N ALA A 32 1.08 12.17 -0.96
CA ALA A 32 -0.14 11.76 -1.67
C ALA A 32 0.15 10.83 -2.86
N LEU A 33 1.18 11.16 -3.66
CA LEU A 33 1.59 10.33 -4.80
C LEU A 33 2.20 9.00 -4.34
N VAL A 34 3.06 9.06 -3.33
CA VAL A 34 3.70 7.89 -2.75
C VAL A 34 2.65 6.88 -2.29
N VAL A 35 1.69 7.33 -1.50
CA VAL A 35 0.68 6.45 -0.91
C VAL A 35 -0.33 5.96 -1.96
N GLU A 36 -0.73 6.78 -2.94
CA GLU A 36 -1.61 6.32 -4.03
C GLU A 36 -0.90 5.29 -4.93
N SER A 37 0.38 5.49 -5.25
CA SER A 37 1.14 4.53 -6.05
C SER A 37 1.21 3.16 -5.36
N ALA A 38 1.47 3.14 -4.05
CA ALA A 38 1.48 1.92 -3.24
C ALA A 38 0.07 1.26 -3.18
N ARG A 39 -0.98 2.05 -2.98
CA ARG A 39 -2.38 1.58 -2.97
C ARG A 39 -2.77 0.92 -4.29
N SER A 40 -2.39 1.52 -5.41
CA SER A 40 -2.73 1.04 -6.76
C SER A 40 -2.19 -0.37 -7.06
N GLY A 41 -1.08 -0.75 -6.42
CA GLY A 41 -0.46 -2.07 -6.55
C GLY A 41 -1.07 -3.18 -5.70
N LEU A 42 -1.95 -2.85 -4.74
CA LEU A 42 -2.56 -3.83 -3.83
C LEU A 42 -3.78 -4.52 -4.45
N GLY A 43 -3.98 -5.80 -4.17
CA GLY A 43 -5.20 -6.52 -4.54
C GLY A 43 -6.46 -5.93 -3.89
N HIS A 44 -7.62 -6.09 -4.54
CA HIS A 44 -8.89 -5.47 -4.09
C HIS A 44 -9.29 -5.82 -2.64
N ALA A 45 -8.90 -6.99 -2.14
CA ALA A 45 -9.24 -7.42 -0.79
C ALA A 45 -8.53 -6.62 0.32
N VAL A 46 -7.38 -6.02 0.01
CA VAL A 46 -6.52 -5.30 0.98
C VAL A 46 -6.24 -3.86 0.58
N ARG A 47 -6.77 -3.43 -0.57
CA ARG A 47 -6.63 -2.07 -1.06
C ARG A 47 -7.57 -1.15 -0.27
N PRO A 48 -7.06 -0.17 0.49
CA PRO A 48 -7.93 0.79 1.15
C PRO A 48 -8.70 1.65 0.15
N GLY A 49 -9.83 2.18 0.59
CA GLY A 49 -10.60 3.14 -0.19
C GLY A 49 -9.77 4.42 -0.44
N GLN A 50 -9.97 5.09 -1.57
CA GLN A 50 -9.24 6.33 -1.85
C GLN A 50 -9.57 7.43 -0.83
N ILE A 51 -10.84 7.54 -0.43
CA ILE A 51 -11.28 8.53 0.58
C ILE A 51 -10.69 8.22 1.95
N GLU A 52 -10.77 6.96 2.38
CA GLU A 52 -10.17 6.47 3.63
C GLU A 52 -8.67 6.77 3.70
N LEU A 53 -7.95 6.56 2.59
CA LEU A 53 -6.53 6.87 2.50
C LEU A 53 -6.25 8.36 2.66
N LEU A 54 -7.03 9.21 2.00
CA LEU A 54 -6.88 10.65 2.09
C LEU A 54 -7.17 11.17 3.50
N ASP A 55 -8.14 10.58 4.19
CA ASP A 55 -8.44 10.91 5.58
C ASP A 55 -7.31 10.48 6.52
N ALA A 56 -6.74 9.30 6.31
CA ALA A 56 -5.58 8.82 7.05
C ALA A 56 -4.34 9.73 6.88
N ILE A 57 -4.07 10.22 5.65
CA ILE A 57 -2.98 11.17 5.38
C ILE A 57 -3.21 12.50 6.08
N ARG A 58 -4.47 12.91 6.25
CA ARG A 58 -4.84 14.15 6.97
C ARG A 58 -4.81 13.98 8.49
N GLY A 59 -4.56 12.77 9.00
CA GLY A 59 -4.51 12.47 10.44
C GLY A 59 -5.87 12.50 11.12
N ARG A 60 -6.95 12.19 10.39
CA ARG A 60 -8.31 12.04 10.94
C ARG A 60 -8.61 10.60 11.33
#